data_AF-A0A534SZ86-F1
#
_entry.id   AF-A0A534SZ86-F1
#
_cell.length_a   1.000
_cell.length_b   1.000
_cell.length_c   1.000
_cell.angle_alpha   90.00
_cell.angle_beta   90.00
_cell.angle_gamma   90.00
#
_symmetry.space_group_name_H-M   'P 1'
#
loop_
_entity.id
_entity.type
_entity.pdbx_description
1 polymer ?
#
loop_
_entity_poly.entity_id
_entity_poly.type
_entity_poly.pdbx_seq_one_letter_code
_entity_poly.pdbx_strand_id
1 'polypeptide(L)'
;MKYEYSHDEILAEHPYERPLVLDGIPCHGGFVEGRYVSPRTLWRAPAIEAWQARLPAGELDAVLGPIGAAVPPHFPSAAQTRLLVRHGVTVPLVRLLSLIAIVEGFGGDVLRVVALPPLGARVPDPIDGTALAHLSSLFEAHARDEAGHRRMWELARDIALDRPVVPKDLAPSVTSPAAPRLFPAIAADLEALILRMLGVLVIEVFAVAAFRWAKEVLGDPSLFRRHEEARTLIGYIQQDETPHVGYLATALAELRCRSLAGVSGGTVPGREVIDRARDLIVGFQAGPRHRANVEFRTQVVERCVADHPRREALLAEFRALG
;
A
#
# COMPACT_ATOMS: atom_id res chain seq x y z
N MET A 1 -18.41 -10.07 -21.92
CA MET A 1 -17.79 -9.37 -20.78
C MET A 1 -17.26 -8.03 -21.29
N LYS A 2 -17.38 -6.94 -20.53
CA LYS A 2 -16.94 -5.59 -20.92
C LYS A 2 -15.47 -5.37 -20.55
N TYR A 3 -14.70 -4.74 -21.44
CA TYR A 3 -13.25 -4.51 -21.25
C TYR A 3 -12.80 -3.07 -21.42
N GLU A 4 -13.64 -2.24 -22.06
CA GLU A 4 -13.43 -0.80 -22.23
C GLU A 4 -14.29 -0.06 -21.24
N TYR A 5 -13.69 0.82 -20.45
CA TYR A 5 -14.35 1.58 -19.42
C TYR A 5 -13.98 3.06 -19.57
N SER A 6 -14.99 3.92 -19.52
CA SER A 6 -14.73 5.35 -19.48
C SER A 6 -14.05 5.76 -18.17
N HIS A 7 -13.46 6.95 -18.17
CA HIS A 7 -12.91 7.56 -16.95
C HIS A 7 -13.96 7.60 -15.82
N ASP A 8 -15.16 8.11 -16.11
CA ASP A 8 -16.26 8.18 -15.14
C ASP A 8 -16.67 6.82 -14.59
N GLU A 9 -16.65 5.77 -15.41
CA GLU A 9 -16.97 4.42 -14.96
C GLU A 9 -15.93 3.88 -13.97
N ILE A 10 -14.64 4.08 -14.25
CA ILE A 10 -13.57 3.67 -13.32
C ILE A 10 -13.65 4.44 -12.00
N LEU A 11 -14.12 5.68 -12.01
CA LEU A 11 -14.31 6.50 -10.82
C LEU A 11 -15.71 6.37 -10.17
N ALA A 12 -16.60 5.52 -10.69
CA ALA A 12 -17.96 5.44 -10.20
C ALA A 12 -18.05 4.74 -8.83
N GLU A 13 -18.80 5.37 -7.92
CA GLU A 13 -19.15 4.79 -6.63
C GLU A 13 -20.43 3.93 -6.74
N HIS A 14 -20.59 3.01 -5.79
CA HIS A 14 -21.87 2.33 -5.61
C HIS A 14 -22.91 3.30 -5.03
N PRO A 15 -24.21 3.10 -5.29
CA PRO A 15 -25.26 3.84 -4.62
C PRO A 15 -25.35 3.41 -3.15
N TYR A 16 -24.55 4.03 -2.29
CA TYR A 16 -24.54 3.71 -0.86
C TYR A 16 -25.89 4.05 -0.21
N GLU A 17 -26.45 3.10 0.53
CA GLU A 17 -27.63 3.34 1.40
C GLU A 17 -27.24 4.24 2.58
N ARG A 18 -26.01 4.09 3.05
CA ARG A 18 -25.45 4.87 4.15
C ARG A 18 -23.95 5.10 3.92
N PRO A 19 -23.44 6.34 4.00
CA PRO A 19 -22.01 6.60 3.95
C PRO A 19 -21.30 6.06 5.20
N LEU A 20 -20.01 5.76 5.09
CA LEU A 20 -19.19 5.48 6.27
C LEU A 20 -18.88 6.80 6.99
N VAL A 21 -19.45 6.97 8.18
CA VAL A 21 -19.21 8.12 9.06
C VAL A 21 -18.95 7.59 10.46
N LEU A 22 -17.86 8.04 11.07
CA LEU A 22 -17.47 7.66 12.42
C LEU A 22 -17.03 8.91 13.20
N ASP A 23 -17.57 9.12 14.40
CA ASP A 23 -17.42 10.36 15.18
C ASP A 23 -17.75 11.65 14.39
N GLY A 24 -18.74 11.58 13.49
CA GLY A 24 -19.12 12.70 12.62
C GLY A 24 -18.10 13.02 11.52
N ILE A 25 -17.04 12.22 11.39
CA ILE A 25 -16.03 12.37 10.34
C ILE A 25 -16.42 11.48 9.16
N PRO A 26 -16.58 12.05 7.95
CA PRO A 26 -16.81 11.25 6.75
C PRO A 26 -15.54 10.49 6.39
N CYS A 27 -15.70 9.19 6.13
CA CYS A 27 -14.70 8.33 5.50
C CYS A 27 -15.14 8.05 4.05
N HIS A 28 -14.25 7.52 3.21
CA HIS A 28 -14.66 7.06 1.89
C HIS A 28 -15.31 5.67 1.97
N GLY A 29 -16.02 5.28 0.91
CA GLY A 29 -16.83 4.08 0.90
C GLY A 29 -18.15 4.24 1.66
N GLY A 30 -18.90 3.15 1.75
CA GLY A 30 -20.23 3.17 2.36
C GLY A 30 -20.82 1.79 2.50
N PHE A 31 -22.11 1.73 2.79
CA PHE A 31 -22.82 0.49 3.03
C PHE A 31 -23.88 0.26 1.96
N VAL A 32 -23.94 -0.98 1.47
CA VAL A 32 -24.99 -1.52 0.60
C VAL A 32 -25.44 -2.82 1.22
N GLU A 33 -26.74 -3.00 1.42
CA GLU A 33 -27.31 -4.18 2.10
C GLU A 33 -26.65 -4.48 3.47
N GLY A 34 -26.32 -3.42 4.21
CA GLY A 34 -25.66 -3.51 5.52
C GLY A 34 -24.18 -3.95 5.48
N ARG A 35 -23.57 -4.14 4.31
CA ARG A 35 -22.16 -4.51 4.15
C ARG A 35 -21.34 -3.34 3.67
N TYR A 36 -20.10 -3.23 4.16
CA TYR A 36 -19.18 -2.22 3.66
C TYR A 36 -18.76 -2.51 2.22
N VAL A 37 -18.84 -1.49 1.38
CA VAL A 37 -18.45 -1.52 -0.02
C VAL A 37 -17.44 -0.40 -0.26
N SER A 38 -16.28 -0.82 -0.77
CA SER A 38 -15.14 0.04 -1.05
C SER A 38 -15.48 1.15 -2.03
N PRO A 39 -14.85 2.33 -1.91
CA PRO A 39 -15.04 3.43 -2.85
C PRO A 39 -14.64 3.05 -4.27
N ARG A 40 -15.29 3.68 -5.26
CA ARG A 40 -14.89 3.57 -6.67
C ARG A 40 -14.81 2.12 -7.19
N THR A 41 -15.64 1.22 -6.67
CA THR A 41 -15.61 -0.21 -7.06
C THR A 41 -16.80 -0.65 -7.91
N LEU A 42 -17.72 0.24 -8.28
CA LEU A 42 -18.92 -0.13 -9.05
C LEU A 42 -18.55 -0.84 -10.36
N TRP A 43 -17.62 -0.26 -11.11
CA TRP A 43 -17.10 -0.86 -12.34
C TRP A 43 -15.63 -1.29 -12.23
N ARG A 44 -14.83 -0.61 -11.41
CA ARG A 44 -13.39 -0.88 -11.30
C ARG A 44 -13.09 -2.30 -10.85
N ALA A 45 -13.81 -2.83 -9.85
CA ALA A 45 -13.59 -4.20 -9.38
C ALA A 45 -13.91 -5.25 -10.46
N PRO A 46 -15.10 -5.28 -11.08
CA PRO A 46 -15.38 -6.24 -12.16
C PRO A 46 -14.52 -6.00 -13.41
N ALA A 47 -14.05 -4.77 -13.66
CA ALA A 47 -13.09 -4.49 -14.74
C ALA A 47 -11.75 -5.18 -14.48
N ILE A 48 -11.20 -5.08 -13.27
CA ILE A 48 -9.96 -5.77 -12.87
C ILE A 48 -10.10 -7.27 -13.03
N GLU A 49 -11.19 -7.86 -12.54
CA GLU A 49 -11.47 -9.30 -12.71
C GLU A 49 -11.53 -9.70 -14.20
N ALA A 50 -12.19 -8.89 -15.03
CA ALA A 50 -12.29 -9.13 -16.46
C ALA A 50 -10.93 -9.07 -17.17
N TRP A 51 -10.05 -8.14 -16.79
CA TRP A 51 -8.69 -8.05 -17.34
C TRP A 51 -7.81 -9.21 -16.84
N GLN A 52 -7.89 -9.57 -15.56
CA GLN A 52 -7.17 -10.70 -14.99
C GLN A 52 -7.54 -12.03 -15.65
N ALA A 53 -8.82 -12.25 -15.96
CA ALA A 53 -9.29 -13.46 -16.63
C ALA A 53 -8.72 -13.64 -18.05
N ARG A 54 -8.14 -12.60 -18.64
CA ARG A 54 -7.49 -12.64 -19.97
C ARG A 54 -5.99 -12.90 -19.90
N LEU A 55 -5.39 -12.84 -18.71
CA LEU A 55 -3.98 -13.16 -18.55
C LEU A 55 -3.76 -14.67 -18.79
N PRO A 56 -2.63 -15.07 -19.40
CA PRO A 56 -2.21 -16.45 -19.40
C PRO A 56 -2.13 -16.98 -17.96
N ALA A 57 -2.47 -18.26 -17.78
CA ALA A 57 -2.48 -18.89 -16.45
C ALA A 57 -1.13 -18.73 -15.75
N GLY A 58 -1.16 -18.31 -14.48
CA GLY A 58 0.02 -18.13 -13.63
C GLY A 58 0.76 -16.79 -13.81
N GLU A 59 0.38 -15.94 -14.76
CA GLU A 59 1.09 -14.66 -14.98
C GLU A 59 0.84 -13.64 -13.87
N LEU A 60 -0.37 -13.61 -13.30
CA LEU A 60 -0.66 -12.77 -12.14
C LEU A 60 0.14 -13.24 -10.91
N ASP A 61 0.17 -14.55 -10.66
CA ASP A 61 0.91 -15.16 -9.56
C ASP A 61 2.42 -14.99 -9.73
N ALA A 62 2.94 -14.98 -10.95
CA ALA A 62 4.35 -14.70 -11.21
C ALA A 62 4.76 -13.28 -10.79
N VAL A 63 3.83 -12.32 -10.83
CA VAL A 63 4.07 -10.96 -10.31
C VAL A 63 3.91 -10.93 -8.79
N LEU A 64 2.80 -11.44 -8.26
CA LEU A 64 2.44 -11.30 -6.84
C LEU A 64 3.19 -12.24 -5.90
N GLY A 65 3.42 -13.49 -6.31
CA GLY A 65 3.99 -14.54 -5.48
C GLY A 65 5.34 -14.16 -4.86
N PRO A 66 6.34 -13.71 -5.66
CA PRO A 66 7.63 -13.30 -5.12
C PRO A 66 7.55 -12.08 -4.18
N ILE A 67 6.62 -11.15 -4.42
CA ILE A 67 6.42 -9.98 -3.55
C ILE A 67 5.82 -10.45 -2.21
N GLY A 68 4.75 -11.25 -2.26
CA GLY A 68 4.07 -11.77 -1.08
C GLY A 68 4.95 -12.66 -0.21
N ALA A 69 5.79 -13.50 -0.84
CA ALA A 69 6.73 -14.38 -0.13
C ALA A 69 7.83 -13.62 0.63
N ALA A 70 8.11 -12.37 0.23
CA ALA A 70 9.16 -11.54 0.81
C ALA A 70 8.67 -10.55 1.87
N VAL A 71 7.38 -10.53 2.20
CA VAL A 71 6.81 -9.62 3.19
C VAL A 71 7.47 -9.89 4.56
N PRO A 72 8.21 -8.93 5.13
CA PRO A 72 8.87 -9.13 6.41
C PRO A 72 7.85 -9.09 7.56
N PRO A 73 8.17 -9.69 8.72
CA PRO A 73 7.36 -9.53 9.91
C PRO A 73 7.31 -8.05 10.31
N HIS A 74 6.16 -7.62 10.84
CA HIS A 74 6.03 -6.25 11.35
C HIS A 74 6.87 -6.08 12.62
N PHE A 75 7.65 -4.99 12.69
CA PHE A 75 8.42 -4.61 13.87
C PHE A 75 8.03 -3.21 14.35
N PRO A 76 7.76 -2.97 15.65
CA PRO A 76 7.64 -3.98 16.69
C PRO A 76 6.51 -4.96 16.39
N SER A 77 6.63 -6.17 16.91
CA SER A 77 5.56 -7.17 16.85
C SER A 77 4.33 -6.66 17.61
N ALA A 78 3.18 -7.30 17.41
CA ALA A 78 1.97 -6.95 18.14
C ALA A 78 2.16 -7.19 19.66
N ALA A 79 2.85 -8.26 20.05
CA ALA A 79 3.19 -8.55 21.45
C ALA A 79 4.09 -7.47 22.07
N GLN A 80 5.15 -7.08 21.35
CA GLN A 80 6.03 -5.97 21.76
C GLN A 80 5.28 -4.66 21.92
N THR A 81 4.38 -4.36 20.98
CA THR A 81 3.56 -3.14 21.01
C THR A 81 2.63 -3.13 22.22
N ARG A 82 1.92 -4.24 22.46
CA ARG A 82 1.03 -4.40 23.62
C ARG A 82 1.77 -4.30 24.95
N LEU A 83 2.99 -4.87 25.03
CA LEU A 83 3.84 -4.73 26.21
C LEU A 83 4.10 -3.25 26.54
N LEU A 84 4.52 -2.46 25.54
CA LEU A 84 4.77 -1.03 25.73
C LEU A 84 3.51 -0.29 26.20
N VAL A 85 2.37 -0.54 25.55
CA VAL A 85 1.08 0.09 25.90
C VAL A 85 0.63 -0.25 27.33
N ARG A 86 0.79 -1.50 27.77
CA ARG A 86 0.48 -1.92 29.16
C ARG A 86 1.30 -1.17 30.21
N HIS A 87 2.49 -0.73 29.85
CA HIS A 87 3.36 0.08 30.70
C HIS A 87 3.20 1.59 30.47
N GLY A 88 2.14 2.03 29.80
CA GLY A 88 1.86 3.45 29.56
C GLY A 88 2.76 4.09 28.49
N VAL A 89 3.57 3.30 27.78
CA VAL A 89 4.48 3.79 26.74
C VAL A 89 3.76 3.75 25.39
N THR A 90 2.95 4.77 25.11
CA THR A 90 2.07 4.82 23.92
C THR A 90 2.66 5.58 22.74
N VAL A 91 3.64 6.45 22.96
CA VAL A 91 4.27 7.29 21.91
C VAL A 91 4.77 6.49 20.70
N PRO A 92 5.42 5.30 20.87
CA PRO A 92 5.82 4.48 19.72
C PRO A 92 4.63 4.04 18.85
N LEU A 93 3.50 3.65 19.46
CA LEU A 93 2.29 3.26 18.74
C LEU A 93 1.67 4.45 18.00
N VAL A 94 1.53 5.61 18.67
CA VAL A 94 1.02 6.85 18.06
C VAL A 94 1.86 7.23 16.84
N ARG A 95 3.19 7.18 16.97
CA ARG A 95 4.12 7.48 15.88
C ARG A 95 3.93 6.51 14.71
N LEU A 96 3.85 5.21 14.97
CA LEU A 96 3.72 4.20 13.93
C LEU A 96 2.42 4.35 13.14
N LEU A 97 1.28 4.49 13.82
CA LEU A 97 -0.01 4.70 13.15
C LEU A 97 -0.02 6.00 12.34
N SER A 98 0.64 7.05 12.84
CA SER A 98 0.75 8.32 12.11
C SER A 98 1.65 8.21 10.87
N LEU A 99 2.77 7.46 10.97
CA LEU A 99 3.63 7.19 9.81
C LEU A 99 2.92 6.34 8.77
N ILE A 100 2.14 5.34 9.19
CA ILE A 100 1.30 4.55 8.27
C ILE A 100 0.31 5.48 7.57
N ALA A 101 -0.46 6.29 8.30
CA ALA A 101 -1.39 7.25 7.70
C ALA A 101 -0.73 8.18 6.67
N ILE A 102 0.50 8.64 6.96
CA ILE A 102 1.27 9.48 6.04
C ILE A 102 1.69 8.69 4.79
N VAL A 103 2.20 7.47 4.95
CA VAL A 103 2.68 6.64 3.83
C VAL A 103 1.55 6.25 2.90
N GLU A 104 0.40 5.84 3.44
CA GLU A 104 -0.80 5.46 2.66
C GLU A 104 -1.26 6.69 1.86
N GLY A 105 -1.46 7.83 2.54
CA GLY A 105 -1.78 9.10 1.86
C GLY A 105 -0.76 9.56 0.80
N PHE A 106 0.53 9.22 0.98
CA PHE A 106 1.59 9.57 0.05
C PHE A 106 1.52 8.79 -1.27
N GLY A 107 0.94 7.59 -1.28
CA GLY A 107 0.68 6.84 -2.51
C GLY A 107 -0.13 7.67 -3.52
N GLY A 108 -1.11 8.44 -3.02
CA GLY A 108 -1.92 9.32 -3.86
C GLY A 108 -1.19 10.54 -4.40
N ASP A 109 -0.33 11.18 -3.61
CA ASP A 109 0.49 12.31 -4.07
C ASP A 109 1.50 11.86 -5.15
N VAL A 110 2.02 10.64 -5.00
CA VAL A 110 2.93 10.01 -5.95
C VAL A 110 2.23 9.68 -7.27
N LEU A 111 1.05 9.06 -7.23
CA LEU A 111 0.36 8.59 -8.43
C LEU A 111 -0.25 9.73 -9.26
N ARG A 112 -0.69 10.83 -8.62
CA ARG A 112 -1.21 12.02 -9.30
C ARG A 112 -0.23 12.68 -10.27
N VAL A 113 1.07 12.53 -10.03
CA VAL A 113 2.12 13.21 -10.81
C VAL A 113 2.80 12.27 -11.81
N VAL A 114 2.34 11.03 -11.95
CA VAL A 114 2.92 10.08 -12.92
C VAL A 114 2.50 10.48 -14.32
N ALA A 115 3.45 10.97 -15.11
CA ALA A 115 3.26 11.18 -16.53
C ALA A 115 3.26 9.81 -17.25
N LEU A 116 2.16 9.47 -17.90
CA LEU A 116 2.11 8.27 -18.72
C LEU A 116 2.91 8.48 -20.02
N PRO A 117 3.82 7.55 -20.37
CA PRO A 117 4.47 7.59 -21.67
C PRO A 117 3.45 7.29 -22.78
N PRO A 118 3.78 7.55 -24.05
CA PRO A 118 2.95 7.15 -25.19
C PRO A 118 2.93 5.61 -25.31
N LEU A 119 2.06 4.94 -24.56
CA LEU A 119 2.10 3.48 -24.36
C LEU A 119 2.07 2.69 -25.67
N GLY A 120 1.27 3.10 -26.66
CA GLY A 120 1.26 2.42 -27.97
C GLY A 120 2.59 2.48 -28.74
N ALA A 121 3.44 3.46 -28.45
CA ALA A 121 4.82 3.53 -28.99
C ALA A 121 5.85 2.80 -28.12
N ARG A 122 5.50 2.52 -26.85
CA ARG A 122 6.38 1.85 -25.87
C ARG A 122 6.12 0.35 -25.78
N VAL A 123 4.91 -0.08 -26.11
CA VAL A 123 4.43 -1.45 -26.09
C VAL A 123 3.82 -1.71 -27.48
N PRO A 124 4.59 -2.32 -28.41
CA PRO A 124 4.13 -2.56 -29.78
C PRO A 124 2.95 -3.53 -29.87
N ASP A 125 2.79 -4.41 -28.87
CA ASP A 125 1.68 -5.35 -28.80
C ASP A 125 0.39 -4.63 -28.40
N PRO A 126 -0.79 -5.04 -28.91
CA PRO A 126 -2.07 -4.40 -28.58
C PRO A 126 -2.35 -4.35 -27.06
N ILE A 127 -2.81 -3.18 -26.60
CA ILE A 127 -3.20 -2.92 -25.20
C ILE A 127 -4.69 -2.58 -25.04
N ASP A 128 -5.44 -2.51 -26.14
CA ASP A 128 -6.88 -2.25 -26.09
C ASP A 128 -7.60 -3.37 -25.32
N GLY A 129 -8.55 -2.98 -24.48
CA GLY A 129 -9.32 -3.87 -23.63
C GLY A 129 -8.53 -4.45 -22.46
N THR A 130 -7.43 -3.80 -22.05
CA THR A 130 -6.59 -4.24 -20.92
C THR A 130 -6.41 -3.14 -19.87
N ALA A 131 -5.90 -3.49 -18.69
CA ALA A 131 -5.65 -2.53 -17.62
C ALA A 131 -4.68 -1.42 -18.04
N LEU A 132 -3.71 -1.74 -18.91
CA LEU A 132 -2.75 -0.76 -19.47
C LEU A 132 -3.42 0.41 -20.21
N ALA A 133 -4.49 0.16 -20.97
CA ALA A 133 -5.24 1.22 -21.65
C ALA A 133 -5.96 2.17 -20.69
N HIS A 134 -6.13 1.76 -19.42
CA HIS A 134 -6.90 2.48 -18.41
C HIS A 134 -6.04 3.07 -17.28
N LEU A 135 -4.70 3.06 -17.41
CA LEU A 135 -3.80 3.48 -16.31
C LEU A 135 -4.10 4.88 -15.79
N SER A 136 -4.49 5.83 -16.64
CA SER A 136 -4.75 7.21 -16.21
C SER A 136 -5.88 7.28 -15.21
N SER A 137 -7.02 6.64 -15.50
CA SER A 137 -8.18 6.63 -14.61
C SER A 137 -7.94 5.74 -13.38
N LEU A 138 -7.19 4.64 -13.53
CA LEU A 138 -6.82 3.77 -12.42
C LEU A 138 -5.90 4.47 -11.42
N PHE A 139 -4.89 5.21 -11.89
CA PHE A 139 -4.01 6.02 -11.02
C PHE A 139 -4.76 7.13 -10.32
N GLU A 140 -5.71 7.77 -11.00
CA GLU A 140 -6.53 8.80 -10.36
C GLU A 140 -7.45 8.21 -9.30
N ALA A 141 -8.12 7.08 -9.58
CA ALA A 141 -8.98 6.40 -8.62
C ALA A 141 -8.19 6.00 -7.37
N HIS A 142 -7.04 5.33 -7.55
CA HIS A 142 -6.13 4.95 -6.47
C HIS A 142 -5.67 6.19 -5.68
N ALA A 143 -5.29 7.27 -6.34
CA ALA A 143 -4.85 8.48 -5.64
C ALA A 143 -5.94 9.23 -4.88
N ARG A 144 -7.21 9.03 -5.22
CA ARG A 144 -8.35 9.54 -4.43
C ARG A 144 -8.63 8.64 -3.23
N ASP A 145 -8.41 7.33 -3.38
CA ASP A 145 -8.56 6.36 -2.30
C ASP A 145 -7.51 6.60 -1.21
N GLU A 146 -6.23 6.75 -1.57
CA GLU A 146 -5.17 7.02 -0.58
C GLU A 146 -5.40 8.26 0.28
N ALA A 147 -5.97 9.31 -0.31
CA ALA A 147 -6.34 10.52 0.44
C ALA A 147 -7.40 10.22 1.52
N GLY A 148 -8.32 9.30 1.23
CA GLY A 148 -9.30 8.79 2.19
C GLY A 148 -8.69 7.84 3.23
N HIS A 149 -7.80 6.93 2.80
CA HIS A 149 -7.10 6.00 3.69
C HIS A 149 -6.33 6.73 4.79
N ARG A 150 -5.58 7.79 4.43
CA ARG A 150 -4.88 8.63 5.41
C ARG A 150 -5.82 9.12 6.51
N ARG A 151 -6.99 9.65 6.11
CA ARG A 151 -7.96 10.18 7.07
C ARG A 151 -8.52 9.09 7.97
N MET A 152 -8.77 7.89 7.42
CA MET A 152 -9.27 6.75 8.17
C MET A 152 -8.22 6.19 9.14
N TRP A 153 -6.95 6.13 8.76
CA TRP A 153 -5.85 5.74 9.65
C TRP A 153 -5.67 6.73 10.81
N GLU A 154 -5.70 8.04 10.52
CA GLU A 154 -5.68 9.09 11.55
C GLU A 154 -6.86 8.93 12.52
N LEU A 155 -8.06 8.65 11.99
CA LEU A 155 -9.27 8.42 12.79
C LEU A 155 -9.18 7.15 13.65
N ALA A 156 -8.70 6.05 13.09
CA ALA A 156 -8.52 4.79 13.84
C ALA A 156 -7.55 4.97 15.02
N ARG A 157 -6.44 5.69 14.79
CA ARG A 157 -5.50 6.08 15.86
C ARG A 157 -6.20 6.91 16.93
N ASP A 158 -6.91 7.95 16.53
CA ASP A 158 -7.54 8.90 17.46
C ASP A 158 -8.66 8.25 18.28
N ILE A 159 -9.40 7.32 17.70
CA ILE A 159 -10.44 6.55 18.39
C ILE A 159 -9.85 5.58 19.40
N ALA A 160 -8.81 4.85 19.01
CA ALA A 160 -8.20 3.85 19.89
C ALA A 160 -7.46 4.50 21.08
N LEU A 161 -6.80 5.64 20.84
CA LEU A 161 -5.89 6.28 21.80
C LEU A 161 -6.43 7.58 22.41
N ASP A 162 -7.72 7.86 22.22
CA ASP A 162 -8.41 9.06 22.72
C ASP A 162 -7.72 10.37 22.32
N ARG A 163 -7.59 10.59 21.00
CA ARG A 163 -6.99 11.78 20.36
C ARG A 163 -5.60 12.11 20.94
N PRO A 164 -4.63 11.20 20.79
CA PRO A 164 -3.31 11.37 21.40
C PRO A 164 -2.55 12.56 20.77
N VAL A 165 -1.59 13.10 21.50
CA VAL A 165 -0.66 14.10 20.94
C VAL A 165 0.22 13.42 19.88
N VAL A 166 0.13 13.92 18.65
CA VAL A 166 0.92 13.41 17.52
C VAL A 166 2.32 14.05 17.52
N PRO A 167 3.41 13.25 17.45
CA PRO A 167 4.75 13.80 17.30
C PRO A 167 4.87 14.70 16.07
N LYS A 168 5.62 15.81 16.15
CA LYS A 168 5.75 16.77 15.04
C LYS A 168 6.85 16.35 14.04
N ASP A 169 7.80 15.55 14.48
CA ASP A 169 8.97 15.07 13.73
C ASP A 169 8.66 13.74 13.01
N LEU A 170 7.58 13.72 12.23
CA LEU A 170 7.18 12.56 11.42
C LEU A 170 7.72 12.60 10.00
N ALA A 171 8.62 13.55 9.69
CA ALA A 171 9.08 13.84 8.34
C ALA A 171 9.54 12.56 7.62
N PRO A 172 8.83 12.13 6.56
CA PRO A 172 9.35 11.08 5.71
C PRO A 172 10.46 11.73 4.87
N SER A 173 11.71 11.30 5.10
CA SER A 173 12.78 11.59 4.15
C SER A 173 12.48 10.80 2.87
N VAL A 174 11.99 11.49 1.84
CA VAL A 174 11.79 10.91 0.50
C VAL A 174 12.52 11.77 -0.52
N THR A 175 13.82 11.91 -0.34
CA THR A 175 14.71 12.33 -1.43
C THR A 175 15.50 11.11 -1.85
N SER A 176 15.03 10.40 -2.86
CA SER A 176 15.89 9.40 -3.50
C SER A 176 16.89 10.13 -4.39
N PRO A 177 18.21 9.91 -4.23
CA PRO A 177 19.18 10.38 -5.21
C PRO A 177 18.86 9.79 -6.58
N ALA A 178 19.23 10.49 -7.64
CA ALA A 178 19.07 10.00 -9.01
C ALA A 178 19.83 8.67 -9.16
N ALA A 179 19.10 7.56 -9.26
CA ALA A 179 19.67 6.25 -9.50
C ALA A 179 20.02 6.12 -11.00
N PRO A 180 21.10 5.39 -11.35
CA PRO A 180 21.37 5.08 -12.75
C PRO A 180 20.22 4.26 -13.36
N ARG A 181 20.02 4.41 -14.68
CA ARG A 181 19.07 3.60 -15.46
C ARG A 181 19.37 2.11 -15.27
N LEU A 182 18.35 1.34 -14.91
CA LEU A 182 18.42 -0.12 -14.76
C LEU A 182 18.21 -0.85 -16.08
N PHE A 183 17.40 -0.27 -16.98
CA PHE A 183 17.00 -0.86 -18.25
C PHE A 183 17.25 0.11 -19.41
N PRO A 184 18.53 0.44 -19.72
CA PRO A 184 18.86 1.38 -20.79
C PRO A 184 18.39 0.91 -22.18
N ALA A 185 18.04 -0.37 -22.35
CA ALA A 185 17.51 -0.93 -23.58
C ALA A 185 16.07 -0.47 -23.91
N ILE A 186 15.30 0.04 -22.93
CA ILE A 186 13.96 0.60 -23.14
C ILE A 186 13.95 2.12 -22.91
N ALA A 187 12.88 2.78 -23.34
CA ALA A 187 12.73 4.22 -23.14
C ALA A 187 12.68 4.59 -21.63
N ALA A 188 13.23 5.76 -21.30
CA ALA A 188 13.36 6.21 -19.91
C ALA A 188 12.03 6.40 -19.20
N ASP A 189 11.03 6.90 -19.93
CA ASP A 189 9.69 7.14 -19.46
C ASP A 189 8.95 5.84 -19.13
N LEU A 190 9.10 4.80 -19.96
CA LEU A 190 8.56 3.46 -19.71
C LEU A 190 9.24 2.80 -18.51
N GLU A 191 10.56 2.89 -18.40
CA GLU A 191 11.28 2.38 -17.23
C GLU A 191 10.80 3.06 -15.93
N ALA A 192 10.67 4.39 -15.96
CA ALA A 192 10.18 5.14 -14.81
C ALA A 192 8.76 4.73 -14.40
N LEU A 193 7.86 4.52 -15.38
CA LEU A 193 6.51 4.03 -15.13
C LEU A 193 6.52 2.62 -14.50
N ILE A 194 7.30 1.69 -15.05
CA ILE A 194 7.39 0.30 -14.55
C ILE A 194 7.91 0.29 -13.11
N LEU A 195 9.01 0.99 -12.85
CA LEU A 195 9.60 1.07 -11.51
C LEU A 195 8.66 1.73 -10.51
N ARG A 196 7.88 2.73 -10.95
CA ARG A 196 6.86 3.36 -10.12
C ARG A 196 5.74 2.38 -9.76
N MET A 197 5.14 1.70 -10.75
CA MET A 197 4.06 0.75 -10.51
C MET A 197 4.51 -0.42 -9.63
N LEU A 198 5.70 -0.97 -9.86
CA LEU A 198 6.27 -2.02 -9.01
C LEU A 198 6.56 -1.50 -7.59
N GLY A 199 7.12 -0.30 -7.47
CA GLY A 199 7.40 0.32 -6.17
C GLY A 199 6.14 0.46 -5.33
N VAL A 200 5.06 0.97 -5.93
CA VAL A 200 3.74 1.08 -5.28
C VAL A 200 3.20 -0.31 -4.97
N LEU A 201 3.15 -1.24 -5.93
CA LEU A 201 2.64 -2.60 -5.69
C LEU A 201 3.36 -3.31 -4.54
N VAL A 202 4.68 -3.17 -4.44
CA VAL A 202 5.45 -3.77 -3.33
C VAL A 202 5.07 -3.13 -1.99
N ILE A 203 4.82 -1.82 -1.95
CA ILE A 203 4.32 -1.15 -0.74
C ILE A 203 2.93 -1.70 -0.37
N GLU A 204 1.99 -1.76 -1.32
CA GLU A 204 0.63 -2.27 -1.08
C GLU A 204 0.64 -3.71 -0.53
N VAL A 205 1.41 -4.59 -1.16
CA VAL A 205 1.50 -5.99 -0.71
C VAL A 205 2.18 -6.08 0.66
N PHE A 206 3.20 -5.26 0.94
CA PHE A 206 3.89 -5.27 2.24
C PHE A 206 3.01 -4.67 3.35
N ALA A 207 2.08 -3.77 3.02
CA ALA A 207 1.14 -3.18 3.97
C ALA A 207 0.27 -4.22 4.68
N VAL A 208 0.06 -5.42 4.09
CA VAL A 208 -0.70 -6.51 4.73
C VAL A 208 -0.18 -6.87 6.14
N ALA A 209 1.13 -6.76 6.37
CA ALA A 209 1.72 -7.00 7.68
C ALA A 209 1.37 -5.88 8.67
N ALA A 210 1.31 -4.63 8.22
CA ALA A 210 0.90 -3.48 9.02
C ALA A 210 -0.60 -3.54 9.34
N PHE A 211 -1.48 -3.87 8.39
CA PHE A 211 -2.90 -4.09 8.64
C PHE A 211 -3.14 -5.20 9.67
N ARG A 212 -2.46 -6.34 9.53
CA ARG A 212 -2.56 -7.45 10.50
C ARG A 212 -2.13 -6.99 11.90
N TRP A 213 -0.97 -6.35 11.99
CA TRP A 213 -0.46 -5.80 13.24
C TRP A 213 -1.43 -4.80 13.88
N ALA A 214 -1.94 -3.84 13.12
CA ALA A 214 -2.83 -2.80 13.62
C ALA A 214 -4.15 -3.38 14.12
N LYS A 215 -4.75 -4.33 13.38
CA LYS A 215 -5.97 -5.03 13.81
C LYS A 215 -5.76 -5.84 15.09
N GLU A 216 -4.59 -6.46 15.25
CA GLU A 216 -4.25 -7.25 16.43
C GLU A 216 -3.94 -6.39 17.66
N VAL A 217 -3.28 -5.24 17.47
CA VAL A 217 -2.98 -4.30 18.57
C VAL A 217 -4.22 -3.53 18.95
N LEU A 218 -4.82 -2.78 18.03
CA LEU A 218 -5.97 -1.91 18.32
C LEU A 218 -7.23 -2.69 18.64
N GLY A 219 -7.30 -3.96 18.23
CA GLY A 219 -8.39 -4.87 18.56
C GLY A 219 -8.32 -5.49 19.95
N ASP A 220 -7.30 -5.19 20.78
CA ASP A 220 -7.18 -5.74 22.13
C ASP A 220 -8.13 -5.02 23.12
N PRO A 221 -9.20 -5.69 23.61
CA PRO A 221 -10.17 -5.08 24.53
C PRO A 221 -9.58 -4.75 25.90
N SER A 222 -8.44 -5.36 26.27
CA SER A 222 -7.77 -5.06 27.53
C SER A 222 -6.99 -3.75 27.51
N LEU A 223 -6.71 -3.20 26.32
CA LEU A 223 -5.90 -2.00 26.13
C LEU A 223 -6.69 -0.81 25.62
N PHE A 224 -7.71 -1.04 24.77
CA PHE A 224 -8.41 0.03 24.07
C PHE A 224 -9.92 -0.08 24.26
N ARG A 225 -10.54 1.00 24.78
CA ARG A 225 -11.99 1.05 25.04
C ARG A 225 -12.83 0.88 23.77
N ARG A 226 -12.36 1.42 22.64
CA ARG A 226 -13.07 1.42 21.34
C ARG A 226 -12.41 0.47 20.34
N HIS A 227 -11.94 -0.68 20.84
CA HIS A 227 -11.17 -1.65 20.05
C HIS A 227 -11.93 -2.18 18.82
N GLU A 228 -13.23 -2.49 18.94
CA GLU A 228 -14.05 -2.97 17.80
C GLU A 228 -14.15 -1.92 16.69
N GLU A 229 -14.37 -0.66 17.04
CA GLU A 229 -14.52 0.43 16.06
C GLU A 229 -13.19 0.66 15.32
N ALA A 230 -12.08 0.73 16.05
CA ALA A 230 -10.75 0.89 15.46
C ALA A 230 -10.39 -0.31 14.56
N ARG A 231 -10.56 -1.55 15.05
CA ARG A 231 -10.29 -2.77 14.29
C ARG A 231 -11.14 -2.87 13.04
N THR A 232 -12.42 -2.50 13.13
CA THR A 232 -13.36 -2.51 12.01
C THR A 232 -12.95 -1.49 10.96
N LEU A 233 -12.61 -0.26 11.39
CA LEU A 233 -12.16 0.78 10.46
C LEU A 233 -10.88 0.37 9.72
N ILE A 234 -9.88 -0.20 10.41
CA ILE A 234 -8.68 -0.75 9.75
C ILE A 234 -9.04 -1.90 8.79
N GLY A 235 -10.08 -2.69 9.12
CA GLY A 235 -10.61 -3.72 8.23
C GLY A 235 -11.19 -3.17 6.94
N TYR A 236 -11.86 -2.02 6.99
CA TYR A 236 -12.39 -1.33 5.81
C TYR A 236 -11.26 -0.78 4.93
N ILE A 237 -10.28 -0.10 5.53
CA ILE A 237 -9.09 0.37 4.78
C ILE A 237 -8.40 -0.82 4.09
N GLN A 238 -8.17 -1.92 4.82
CA GLN A 238 -7.58 -3.12 4.24
C GLN A 238 -8.38 -3.68 3.05
N GLN A 239 -9.71 -3.59 3.09
CA GLN A 239 -10.57 -4.02 1.98
C GLN A 239 -10.38 -3.13 0.76
N ASP A 240 -10.24 -1.82 0.98
CA ASP A 240 -10.09 -0.80 -0.04
C ASP A 240 -8.78 -0.93 -0.85
N GLU A 241 -7.76 -1.59 -0.30
CA GLU A 241 -6.51 -1.91 -1.02
C GLU A 241 -6.65 -3.00 -2.10
N THR A 242 -7.74 -3.78 -2.07
CA THR A 242 -7.95 -4.88 -3.03
C THR A 242 -7.87 -4.41 -4.50
N PRO A 243 -8.61 -3.37 -4.93
CA PRO A 243 -8.47 -2.84 -6.29
C PRO A 243 -7.05 -2.32 -6.59
N HIS A 244 -6.31 -1.76 -5.62
CA HIS A 244 -4.97 -1.20 -5.82
C HIS A 244 -3.96 -2.27 -6.21
N VAL A 245 -3.87 -3.32 -5.39
CA VAL A 245 -3.06 -4.50 -5.70
C VAL A 245 -3.53 -5.13 -7.01
N GLY A 246 -4.85 -5.25 -7.18
CA GLY A 246 -5.48 -5.89 -8.32
C GLY A 246 -5.06 -5.27 -9.65
N TYR A 247 -5.28 -3.98 -9.87
CA TYR A 247 -4.98 -3.36 -11.17
C TYR A 247 -3.47 -3.23 -11.41
N LEU A 248 -2.66 -2.92 -10.38
CA LEU A 248 -1.21 -2.80 -10.53
C LEU A 248 -0.59 -4.12 -10.95
N ALA A 249 -0.93 -5.21 -10.26
CA ALA A 249 -0.45 -6.54 -10.60
C ALA A 249 -0.93 -6.97 -11.99
N THR A 250 -2.17 -6.63 -12.35
CA THR A 250 -2.73 -6.93 -13.68
C THR A 250 -1.96 -6.19 -14.79
N ALA A 251 -1.77 -4.88 -14.68
CA ALA A 251 -1.04 -4.08 -15.65
C ALA A 251 0.44 -4.52 -15.78
N LEU A 252 1.08 -4.90 -14.67
CA LEU A 252 2.44 -5.44 -14.68
C LEU A 252 2.52 -6.83 -15.32
N ALA A 253 1.55 -7.71 -15.06
CA ALA A 253 1.45 -9.01 -15.71
C ALA A 253 1.16 -8.87 -17.21
N GLU A 254 0.34 -7.89 -17.60
CA GLU A 254 0.09 -7.53 -18.98
C GLU A 254 1.37 -7.07 -19.70
N LEU A 255 2.21 -6.24 -19.07
CA LEU A 255 3.52 -5.86 -19.62
C LEU A 255 4.46 -7.07 -19.68
N ARG A 256 4.43 -7.93 -18.67
CA ARG A 256 5.25 -9.15 -18.58
C ARG A 256 4.99 -10.11 -19.75
N CYS A 257 3.74 -10.15 -20.24
CA CYS A 257 3.32 -10.96 -21.38
C CYS A 257 3.65 -10.35 -22.75
N ARG A 258 4.17 -9.12 -22.80
CA ARG A 258 4.34 -8.35 -24.03
C ARG A 258 5.79 -8.03 -24.37
N SER A 259 6.01 -7.63 -25.61
CA SER A 259 7.22 -7.01 -26.09
C SER A 259 7.23 -5.52 -25.76
N LEU A 260 8.37 -5.00 -25.33
CA LEU A 260 8.61 -3.57 -25.11
C LEU A 260 9.48 -3.01 -26.24
N ALA A 261 9.22 -1.78 -26.68
CA ALA A 261 10.01 -1.15 -27.73
C ALA A 261 11.45 -0.89 -27.25
N GLY A 262 12.43 -1.40 -28.01
CA GLY A 262 13.85 -1.18 -27.76
C GLY A 262 14.34 0.16 -28.32
N VAL A 263 15.24 0.83 -27.60
CA VAL A 263 15.79 2.14 -28.01
C VAL A 263 16.65 2.08 -29.28
N SER A 264 17.22 0.91 -29.60
CA SER A 264 18.10 0.68 -30.76
C SER A 264 17.38 0.18 -32.01
N GLY A 265 16.05 0.16 -32.02
CA GLY A 265 15.26 -0.55 -33.02
C GLY A 265 15.24 -2.06 -32.70
N GLY A 266 14.06 -2.60 -32.42
CA GLY A 266 13.87 -3.96 -31.94
C GLY A 266 12.92 -4.00 -30.75
N THR A 267 12.82 -5.17 -30.11
CA THR A 267 11.95 -5.40 -28.95
C THR A 267 12.72 -6.05 -27.80
N VAL A 268 12.32 -5.72 -26.58
CA VAL A 268 12.82 -6.33 -25.34
C VAL A 268 11.67 -7.13 -24.72
N PRO A 269 11.86 -8.38 -24.30
CA PRO A 269 10.81 -9.14 -23.63
C PRO A 269 10.41 -8.46 -22.31
N GLY A 270 9.13 -8.11 -22.16
CA GLY A 270 8.63 -7.48 -20.95
C GLY A 270 8.86 -8.33 -19.70
N ARG A 271 8.81 -9.66 -19.84
CA ARG A 271 9.17 -10.63 -18.80
C ARG A 271 10.50 -10.34 -18.13
N GLU A 272 11.56 -10.11 -18.92
CA GLU A 272 12.91 -9.86 -18.40
C GLU A 272 12.98 -8.55 -17.61
N VAL A 273 12.27 -7.52 -18.08
CA VAL A 273 12.24 -6.21 -17.42
C VAL A 273 11.44 -6.28 -16.13
N ILE A 274 10.22 -6.82 -16.16
CA ILE A 274 9.33 -6.88 -14.99
C ILE A 274 9.91 -7.77 -13.89
N ASP A 275 10.41 -8.97 -14.23
CA ASP A 275 10.95 -9.89 -13.22
C ASP A 275 12.19 -9.31 -12.54
N ARG A 276 13.14 -8.76 -13.32
CA ARG A 276 14.35 -8.15 -12.77
C ARG A 276 14.05 -6.90 -11.94
N ALA A 277 13.12 -6.05 -12.38
CA ALA A 277 12.73 -4.85 -11.65
C ALA A 277 12.05 -5.22 -10.32
N ARG A 278 11.14 -6.21 -10.35
CA ARG A 278 10.48 -6.76 -9.16
C ARG A 278 11.51 -7.25 -8.15
N ASP A 279 12.43 -8.11 -8.57
CA ASP A 279 13.39 -8.75 -7.66
C ASP A 279 14.32 -7.71 -7.00
N LEU A 280 14.74 -6.68 -7.75
CA LEU A 280 15.53 -5.57 -7.21
C LEU A 280 14.76 -4.77 -6.14
N ILE A 281 13.52 -4.39 -6.43
CA ILE A 281 12.69 -3.60 -5.51
C ILE A 281 12.34 -4.44 -4.27
N VAL A 282 11.93 -5.69 -4.44
CA VAL A 282 11.63 -6.62 -3.35
C VAL A 282 12.84 -6.85 -2.47
N GLY A 283 14.02 -7.13 -3.06
CA GLY A 283 15.25 -7.32 -2.32
C GLY A 283 15.67 -6.08 -1.51
N PHE A 284 15.48 -4.89 -2.07
CA PHE A 284 15.73 -3.63 -1.35
C PHE A 284 14.74 -3.42 -0.19
N GLN A 285 13.44 -3.65 -0.42
CA GLN A 285 12.38 -3.42 0.55
C GLN A 285 12.45 -4.42 1.72
N ALA A 286 12.60 -5.71 1.43
CA ALA A 286 12.67 -6.77 2.43
C ALA A 286 14.03 -6.82 3.17
N GLY A 287 15.09 -6.28 2.57
CA GLY A 287 16.43 -6.28 3.14
C GLY A 287 16.83 -4.92 3.75
N PRO A 288 17.61 -4.09 3.04
CA PRO A 288 18.11 -2.81 3.55
C PRO A 288 17.04 -1.90 4.16
N ARG A 289 15.91 -1.71 3.48
CA ARG A 289 14.85 -0.82 3.97
C ARG A 289 14.22 -1.35 5.26
N HIS A 290 13.91 -2.65 5.30
CA HIS A 290 13.36 -3.28 6.50
C HIS A 290 14.31 -3.15 7.70
N ARG A 291 15.61 -3.43 7.53
CA ARG A 291 16.62 -3.25 8.60
C ARG A 291 16.67 -1.82 9.12
N ALA A 292 16.70 -0.83 8.21
CA ALA A 292 16.68 0.58 8.59
C ALA A 292 15.41 0.96 9.36
N ASN A 293 14.26 0.40 8.98
CA ASN A 293 12.99 0.60 9.70
C ASN A 293 13.03 -0.03 11.10
N VAL A 294 13.58 -1.24 11.24
CA VAL A 294 13.76 -1.90 12.55
C VAL A 294 14.65 -1.05 13.46
N GLU A 295 15.83 -0.65 12.96
CA GLU A 295 16.77 0.18 13.71
C GLU A 295 16.13 1.50 14.17
N PHE A 296 15.50 2.23 13.24
CA PHE A 296 14.81 3.48 13.56
C PHE A 296 13.74 3.29 14.63
N ARG A 297 12.91 2.25 14.51
CA ARG A 297 11.82 1.96 15.46
C ARG A 297 12.37 1.54 16.82
N THR A 298 13.47 0.78 16.87
CA THR A 298 14.18 0.45 18.12
C THR A 298 14.67 1.70 18.82
N GLN A 299 15.32 2.62 18.10
CA GLN A 299 15.78 3.90 18.68
C GLN A 299 14.61 4.74 19.22
N VAL A 300 13.46 4.73 18.55
CA VAL A 300 12.23 5.39 19.05
C VAL A 300 11.78 4.76 20.37
N VAL A 301 11.73 3.43 20.45
CA VAL A 301 11.33 2.71 21.68
C VAL A 301 12.30 3.05 22.82
N GLU A 302 13.61 2.95 22.58
CA GLU A 302 14.64 3.23 23.59
C GLU A 302 14.56 4.66 24.13
N ARG A 303 14.29 5.65 23.26
CA ARG A 303 14.05 7.03 23.69
C ARG A 303 12.78 7.17 24.53
N CYS A 304 11.69 6.49 24.15
CA CYS A 304 10.41 6.62 24.85
C CYS A 304 10.41 5.94 26.23
N VAL A 305 11.33 5.01 26.49
CA VAL A 305 11.46 4.33 27.80
C VAL A 305 12.61 4.87 28.65
N ALA A 306 13.31 5.91 28.19
CA ALA A 306 14.53 6.41 28.82
C ALA A 306 14.36 6.74 30.31
N ASP A 307 13.25 7.41 30.66
CA ASP A 307 12.93 7.83 32.02
C ASP A 307 11.96 6.87 32.74
N HIS A 308 11.67 5.71 32.15
CA HIS A 308 10.73 4.76 32.73
C HIS A 308 11.37 4.01 33.93
N PRO A 309 10.71 3.91 35.10
CA PRO A 309 11.29 3.27 36.30
C PRO A 309 11.72 1.82 36.10
N ARG A 310 11.10 1.11 35.16
CA ARG A 310 11.45 -0.27 34.78
C ARG A 310 12.23 -0.38 33.47
N ARG A 311 12.93 0.68 33.03
CA ARG A 311 13.58 0.74 31.70
C ARG A 311 14.31 -0.54 31.32
N GLU A 312 15.22 -1.01 32.17
CA GLU A 312 16.07 -2.17 31.85
C GLU A 312 15.25 -3.46 31.71
N ALA A 313 14.36 -3.72 32.67
CA ALA A 313 13.47 -4.88 32.63
C ALA A 313 12.52 -4.82 31.43
N LEU A 314 11.93 -3.66 31.15
CA LEU A 314 11.01 -3.47 30.03
C LEU A 314 11.71 -3.68 28.67
N LEU A 315 12.93 -3.18 28.50
CA LEU A 315 13.72 -3.42 27.29
C LEU A 315 14.14 -4.89 27.15
N ALA A 316 14.45 -5.57 28.26
CA ALA A 316 14.75 -7.00 28.25
C ALA A 316 13.52 -7.84 27.84
N GLU A 317 12.36 -7.56 28.43
CA GLU A 317 11.07 -8.19 28.08
C GLU A 317 10.70 -7.89 26.62
N PHE A 318 10.89 -6.66 26.15
CA PHE A 318 10.63 -6.27 24.77
C PHE A 318 11.49 -7.07 23.78
N ARG A 319 12.79 -7.21 24.04
CA ARG A 319 13.72 -7.99 23.19
C ARG A 319 13.42 -9.49 23.23
N ALA A 320 12.95 -10.01 24.37
CA ALA A 320 12.58 -11.42 24.49
C ALA A 320 11.33 -11.80 23.66
N LEU A 321 10.53 -10.83 23.23
CA LEU A 321 9.34 -11.02 22.40
C LEU A 321 9.60 -11.01 20.89
N GLY A 322 10.86 -10.85 20.45
CA GLY A 322 11.23 -10.84 19.02
C GLY A 322 12.40 -9.94 18.68
#